data_AF-A0A9R1EBM6-F1
#
_entry.id   AF-A0A9R1EBM6-F1
#
_cell.length_a   1.000
_cell.length_b   1.000
_cell.length_c   1.000
_cell.angle_alpha   90.00
_cell.angle_beta   90.00
_cell.angle_gamma   90.00
#
_symmetry.space_group_name_H-M   'P 1'
#
loop_
_entity.id
_entity.type
_entity.pdbx_description
1 polymer ?
#
loop_
_entity_poly.entity_id
_entity_poly.type
_entity_poly.pdbx_seq_one_letter_code
_entity_poly.pdbx_strand_id
1 'polypeptide(L)' 'LGWERYYEDRAIVQLHKRGGVDLISLPRDFSRLRSTHMYDVVVKNRDHFKVVDL' A
#
# COMPACT_ATOMS: atom_id res chain seq x y z
N LEU A 1 -10.77 -4.54 3.49
CA LEU A 1 -9.82 -3.44 3.81
C LEU A 1 -10.33 -2.03 3.46
N GLY A 2 -11.27 -1.82 2.55
CA GLY A 2 -11.84 -0.47 2.31
C GLY A 2 -10.92 0.51 1.55
N TRP A 3 -9.99 -0.02 0.77
CA TRP A 3 -9.13 0.75 -0.13
C TRP A 3 -9.79 0.93 -1.48
N GLU A 4 -9.64 2.12 -2.06
CA GLU A 4 -10.09 2.47 -3.40
C GLU A 4 -8.95 2.98 -4.25
N ARG A 5 -8.99 2.67 -5.55
CA ARG A 5 -7.88 2.93 -6.47
C ARG A 5 -8.08 4.22 -7.26
N TYR A 6 -7.03 5.04 -7.34
CA TYR A 6 -6.92 6.11 -8.33
C TYR A 6 -6.26 5.60 -9.63
N TYR A 7 -6.69 6.13 -10.77
CA TYR A 7 -6.24 5.70 -12.11
C TYR A 7 -5.48 6.79 -12.89
N GLU A 8 -5.14 7.91 -12.25
CA GLU A 8 -4.60 9.09 -12.91
C GLU A 8 -3.18 8.88 -13.46
N ASP A 9 -2.32 8.19 -12.71
CA ASP A 9 -0.94 7.89 -13.13
C ASP A 9 -0.80 6.41 -13.54
N ARG A 10 -0.21 6.17 -14.72
CA ARG A 10 0.02 4.83 -15.26
C ARG A 10 1.22 4.14 -14.64
N ALA A 11 2.17 4.87 -14.05
CA ALA A 11 3.40 4.33 -13.47
C ALA A 11 3.22 3.83 -12.02
N ILE A 12 2.21 4.34 -11.32
CA ILE A 12 1.93 4.00 -9.92
C ILE A 12 0.53 3.43 -9.74
N VAL A 13 0.35 2.71 -8.65
CA VAL A 13 -0.93 2.26 -8.13
C VAL A 13 -1.14 2.97 -6.82
N GLN A 14 -2.08 3.90 -6.80
CA GLN A 14 -2.40 4.68 -5.60
C GLN A 14 -3.74 4.22 -5.04
N LEU A 15 -3.75 3.93 -3.73
CA LEU A 15 -4.90 3.42 -2.99
C LEU A 15 -5.22 4.36 -1.84
N HIS A 16 -6.48 4.80 -1.72
CA HIS A 16 -6.93 5.61 -0.60
C HIS A 16 -7.91 4.85 0.29
N LYS A 17 -7.87 5.08 1.59
CA LYS A 17 -8.79 4.46 2.54
C LYS A 17 -10.10 5.25 2.59
N ARG A 18 -11.24 4.60 2.35
CA ARG A 18 -12.56 5.23 2.54
C ARG A 18 -12.68 5.80 3.96
N GLY A 19 -12.99 7.09 4.08
CA GLY A 19 -13.21 7.76 5.37
C GLY A 19 -11.94 7.99 6.20
N GLY A 20 -10.74 7.87 5.61
CA GLY A 20 -9.47 8.14 6.29
C GLY A 20 -8.50 8.93 5.40
N VAL A 21 -7.39 9.37 5.99
CA VAL A 21 -6.31 10.10 5.27
C VAL A 21 -5.23 9.18 4.72
N ASP A 22 -5.38 7.87 4.92
CA ASP A 22 -4.38 6.89 4.54
C ASP A 22 -4.28 6.71 3.02
N LEU A 23 -3.04 6.70 2.55
CA LEU A 23 -2.65 6.48 1.17
C LEU A 23 -1.58 5.39 1.10
N ILE A 24 -1.71 4.46 0.14
CA ILE A 24 -0.65 3.53 -0.24
C ILE A 24 -0.33 3.78 -1.71
N SER A 25 0.96 3.99 -2.00
CA SER A 25 1.47 4.13 -3.37
C SER A 25 2.44 2.99 -3.68
N LEU A 26 2.12 2.19 -4.69
CA LEU A 26 2.95 1.10 -5.16
C LEU A 26 3.42 1.38 -6.59
N PRO A 27 4.64 1.01 -6.97
CA PRO A 27 5.02 1.01 -8.37
C PRO A 27 4.18 -0.03 -9.11
N ARG A 28 3.72 0.30 -10.32
CA ARG A 28 2.99 -0.65 -11.16
C ARG A 28 3.90 -1.76 -11.70
N ASP A 29 5.16 -1.42 -11.91
CA ASP A 29 6.23 -2.38 -12.17
C ASP A 29 6.79 -2.91 -10.84
N PHE A 30 6.50 -4.18 -10.56
CA PHE A 30 6.90 -4.81 -9.31
C PHE A 30 8.43 -4.96 -9.15
N SER A 31 9.20 -4.89 -10.24
CA SER A 31 10.68 -4.89 -10.15
C SER A 31 11.20 -3.64 -9.41
N ARG A 32 10.39 -2.59 -9.32
CA ARG A 32 10.69 -1.33 -8.63
C ARG A 32 10.18 -1.30 -7.18
N LEU A 33 9.58 -2.38 -6.69
CA LEU A 33 9.17 -2.48 -5.28
C LEU A 33 10.39 -2.31 -4.35
N ARG A 34 10.13 -1.70 -3.20
CA ARG A 34 11.13 -1.39 -2.17
C ARG A 34 10.50 -1.64 -0.81
N SER A 35 11.34 -1.83 0.20
CA SER A 35 10.91 -2.05 1.59
C SER A 35 10.03 -0.91 2.11
N THR A 36 10.24 0.34 1.68
CA THR A 36 9.40 1.49 2.03
C THR A 36 7.95 1.32 1.59
N HIS A 37 7.71 0.81 0.38
CA HIS A 37 6.36 0.52 -0.11
C HIS A 37 5.69 -0.59 0.72
N MET A 38 6.46 -1.63 1.07
CA MET A 38 5.96 -2.74 1.89
C MET A 38 5.68 -2.28 3.33
N TYR A 39 6.50 -1.40 3.88
CA TYR A 39 6.30 -0.79 5.19
C TYR A 39 4.94 -0.08 5.25
N ASP A 40 4.62 0.75 4.25
CA ASP A 40 3.32 1.43 4.18
C ASP A 40 2.15 0.43 4.13
N VAL A 41 2.28 -0.64 3.33
CA VAL A 41 1.26 -1.70 3.25
C VAL A 41 1.04 -2.36 4.60
N VAL A 42 2.12 -2.71 5.31
CA VAL A 42 2.04 -3.40 6.60
C VAL A 42 1.47 -2.51 7.69
N VAL A 43 1.99 -1.29 7.82
CA VAL A 43 1.59 -0.36 8.89
C VAL A 43 0.14 0.07 8.72
N LYS A 44 -0.30 0.38 7.49
CA LYS A 44 -1.68 0.83 7.22
C LYS A 44 -2.72 -0.30 7.24
N ASN A 45 -2.28 -1.54 7.38
CA ASN A 45 -3.15 -2.70 7.53
C ASN A 45 -2.69 -3.57 8.72
N ARG A 46 -2.17 -2.95 9.78
CA ARG A 46 -1.47 -3.61 10.89
C ARG A 46 -2.20 -4.83 11.47
N ASP A 47 -3.52 -4.76 11.57
CA ASP A 47 -4.37 -5.83 12.13
C ASP A 47 -4.46 -7.06 11.22
N HIS A 48 -4.06 -6.93 9.96
CA HIS A 48 -4.07 -7.99 8.95
C HIS A 48 -2.69 -8.59 8.73
N PHE A 49 -1.66 -8.12 9.46
CA PHE A 49 -0.31 -8.63 9.38
C PHE A 49 0.14 -9.24 10.71
N LYS A 50 0.66 -10.45 10.63
CA LYS A 50 1.35 -11.11 11.75
C LYS A 50 2.84 -10.94 11.57
N VAL A 51 3.49 -10.34 12.56
CA VAL A 51 4.95 -10.35 12.67
C VAL A 51 5.34 -11.69 13.30
N VAL A 52 6.22 -12.42 12.62
CA VAL A 52 6.83 -13.65 13.11
C VAL A 52 8.33 -13.41 13.23
N ASP A 53 8.88 -13.74 14.40
CA ASP A 53 10.31 -13.87 14.56
C ASP A 53 10.75 -15.24 14.04
N LEU A 54 11.96 -15.33 13.49
CA LEU A 54 12.52 -16.55 12.88
C LEU A 54 13.25 -17.42 13.91
#